data_AF-A0A2J6WT83-F1
#
_entry.id   AF-A0A2J6WT83-F1
#
_cell.length_a   1.000
_cell.length_b   1.000
_cell.length_c   1.000
_cell.angle_alpha   90.00
_cell.angle_beta   90.00
_cell.angle_gamma   90.00
#
_symmetry.space_group_name_H-M   'P 1'
#
loop_
_entity.id
_entity.type
_entity.pdbx_description
1 polymer ?
#
loop_
_entity_poly.entity_id
_entity_poly.type
_entity_poly.pdbx_seq_one_letter_code
_entity_poly.pdbx_strand_id
1 'polypeptide(L)'
;PRQLISFHRDYTNQKSCPGWAVTKEWVWSQVEAYLNNTTPPPPPLPGPIGDPSPDEERLIEALLEEGYKPKTNGQGYNADWAFHQYALEHQIGMPMGPSVRITFEGKVYNYQPFARDTLYCEVPNWGDVKTLSDLLGGSIPPSGLGRVLLEATYQTGGSPFRPDWAFHQYAVINRLGPPVGKSAQITVDGKQYAYQAFAVDTLYNLVPNWQDVRRLSQLTATDPAAVKLRDALLTETYKQAGTTYRPDWAFHQLARQWAIGVPLANSYQITIEKTTYALQPFALDVLYNVVPKWSEVKRLSELARRHGMPILGVAMAAPVVEIPRHALTPPSDSDFTITQITPPAQAFGERNGERVSMIVLHAIPGPVEEIIAAMTDFNARFATHYLIGLDGRIYRLVDEAKAAWHAGFVSGNTRYNLNRISVGISLERPSGWPAARDAGNTDAQVRALRWLLRQLDARYHLDPDSIVLWSSLAGSDEEALAGLPLGALREALMG
;
A
#
# COMPACT_ATOMS: atom_id res chain seq x y z
N PRO A 1 40.22 0.00 -6.91
CA PRO A 1 39.79 -0.95 -7.97
C PRO A 1 38.36 -1.49 -7.77
N ARG A 2 38.04 -2.06 -6.59
CA ARG A 2 36.74 -2.68 -6.29
C ARG A 2 35.50 -1.79 -6.51
N GLN A 3 35.65 -0.47 -6.39
CA GLN A 3 34.58 0.51 -6.57
C GLN A 3 34.44 1.08 -8.00
N LEU A 4 35.33 0.70 -8.94
CA LEU A 4 35.45 1.34 -10.27
C LEU A 4 35.12 0.44 -11.47
N ILE A 5 34.84 -0.86 -11.27
CA ILE A 5 34.40 -1.75 -12.37
C ILE A 5 32.88 -1.78 -12.41
N SER A 6 32.32 -1.13 -13.43
CA SER A 6 30.99 -1.45 -13.97
C SER A 6 31.17 -2.38 -15.17
N PHE A 7 30.35 -3.41 -15.29
CA PHE A 7 30.35 -4.25 -16.49
C PHE A 7 29.49 -3.56 -17.55
N HIS A 8 30.11 -3.06 -18.62
CA HIS A 8 29.37 -2.76 -19.85
C HIS A 8 29.18 -4.05 -20.64
N ARG A 9 27.93 -4.35 -21.00
CA ARG A 9 27.62 -5.34 -22.04
C ARG A 9 28.09 -4.75 -23.37
N ASP A 10 28.90 -5.49 -24.12
CA ASP A 10 29.29 -5.14 -25.49
C ASP A 10 28.04 -5.15 -26.39
N TYR A 11 27.73 -4.03 -27.03
CA TYR A 11 26.58 -3.84 -27.94
C TYR A 11 26.97 -3.94 -29.42
N THR A 12 28.08 -4.59 -29.74
CA THR A 12 28.27 -5.09 -31.09
C THR A 12 27.34 -6.31 -31.31
N ASN A 13 26.61 -6.36 -32.43
CA ASN A 13 25.68 -7.45 -32.76
C ASN A 13 26.36 -8.83 -32.99
N GLN A 14 27.59 -9.02 -32.51
CA GLN A 14 28.30 -10.29 -32.48
C GLN A 14 28.54 -10.67 -31.01
N LYS A 15 27.78 -11.63 -30.49
CA LYS A 15 28.02 -12.21 -29.15
C LYS A 15 29.43 -12.78 -29.11
N SER A 16 30.31 -12.24 -28.26
CA SER A 16 31.67 -12.74 -28.12
C SER A 16 31.82 -13.89 -27.12
N CYS A 17 30.80 -14.28 -26.33
CA CYS A 17 30.84 -15.50 -25.52
C CYS A 17 29.44 -16.08 -25.22
N PRO A 18 29.26 -17.41 -25.26
CA PRO A 18 28.04 -18.06 -24.81
C PRO A 18 28.03 -18.17 -23.27
N GLY A 19 27.15 -17.42 -22.61
CA GLY A 19 26.51 -17.79 -21.34
C GLY A 19 27.39 -18.29 -20.18
N TRP A 20 28.41 -17.54 -19.78
CA TRP A 20 29.05 -17.74 -18.47
C TRP A 20 28.82 -16.49 -17.61
N ALA A 21 27.98 -16.61 -16.57
CA ALA A 21 27.88 -15.57 -15.56
C ALA A 21 29.12 -15.67 -14.66
N VAL A 22 30.07 -14.77 -14.88
CA VAL A 22 31.26 -14.67 -14.05
C VAL A 22 30.93 -13.77 -12.85
N THR A 23 31.10 -14.26 -11.61
CA THR A 23 30.77 -13.45 -10.42
C THR A 23 31.79 -12.33 -10.20
N LYS A 24 31.37 -11.21 -9.59
CA LYS A 24 32.25 -10.09 -9.23
C LYS A 24 33.43 -10.57 -8.38
N GLU A 25 33.15 -11.48 -7.45
CA GLU A 25 34.11 -12.05 -6.51
C GLU A 25 35.18 -12.88 -7.24
N TRP A 26 34.79 -13.66 -8.25
CA TRP A 26 35.75 -14.41 -9.06
C TRP A 26 36.63 -13.47 -9.90
N VAL A 27 36.05 -12.46 -10.56
CA VAL A 27 36.81 -11.48 -11.34
C VAL A 27 37.84 -10.77 -10.46
N TRP A 28 37.48 -10.39 -9.23
CA TRP A 28 38.42 -9.79 -8.29
C TRP A 28 39.56 -10.73 -7.91
N SER A 29 39.27 -12.02 -7.71
CA SER A 29 40.32 -13.00 -7.40
C SER A 29 41.32 -13.16 -8.56
N GLN A 30 40.88 -13.04 -9.81
CA GLN A 30 41.76 -13.07 -10.99
C GLN A 30 42.62 -11.80 -11.10
N VAL A 31 42.01 -10.63 -10.89
CA VAL A 31 42.70 -9.33 -10.94
C VAL A 31 43.72 -9.20 -9.80
N GLU A 32 43.38 -9.65 -8.60
CA GLU A 32 44.29 -9.65 -7.45
C GLU A 32 45.44 -10.64 -7.65
N ALA A 33 45.17 -11.82 -8.23
CA ALA A 33 46.21 -12.77 -8.57
C ALA A 33 47.21 -12.17 -9.59
N TYR A 34 46.70 -11.49 -10.62
CA TYR A 34 47.53 -10.78 -11.61
C TYR A 34 48.37 -9.66 -10.99
N LEU A 35 47.75 -8.78 -10.19
CA LEU A 35 48.45 -7.65 -9.56
C LEU A 35 49.52 -8.11 -8.56
N ASN A 36 49.30 -9.24 -7.90
CA ASN A 36 50.27 -9.82 -6.96
C ASN A 36 51.24 -10.82 -7.62
N ASN A 37 51.19 -10.97 -8.95
CA ASN A 37 51.98 -11.91 -9.74
C ASN A 37 51.94 -13.36 -9.21
N THR A 38 50.75 -13.78 -8.78
CA THR A 38 50.46 -15.13 -8.27
C THR A 38 49.56 -15.88 -9.24
N THR A 39 49.58 -17.21 -9.18
CA THR A 39 48.73 -18.05 -10.04
C THR A 39 47.25 -17.81 -9.71
N PRO A 40 46.41 -17.49 -10.71
CA PRO A 40 44.99 -17.26 -10.47
C PRO A 40 44.28 -18.53 -9.99
N PRO A 41 43.23 -18.41 -9.16
CA PRO A 41 42.43 -19.54 -8.76
C PRO A 41 41.71 -20.16 -9.98
N PRO A 42 41.49 -21.49 -9.99
CA PRO A 42 40.81 -22.16 -11.09
C PRO A 42 39.36 -21.64 -11.24
N PRO A 43 38.78 -21.73 -12.44
CA PRO A 43 37.37 -21.39 -12.64
C PRO A 43 36.48 -22.25 -11.73
N PRO A 44 35.44 -21.68 -11.11
CA PRO A 44 34.55 -22.45 -10.25
C PRO A 44 33.89 -23.57 -11.04
N LEU A 45 33.71 -24.73 -10.39
CA LEU A 45 32.95 -25.83 -10.96
C LEU A 45 31.51 -25.37 -11.23
N PRO A 46 30.87 -25.84 -12.33
CA PRO A 46 29.48 -25.50 -12.59
C PRO A 46 28.61 -25.88 -11.39
N GLY A 47 27.96 -24.91 -10.77
CA GLY A 47 26.90 -25.17 -9.79
C GLY A 47 25.70 -25.84 -10.47
N PRO A 48 24.78 -26.46 -9.71
CA PRO A 48 23.51 -26.91 -10.29
C PRO A 48 22.82 -25.71 -10.95
N ILE A 49 22.47 -25.88 -12.24
CA ILE A 49 21.74 -24.87 -13.02
C ILE A 49 20.38 -24.69 -12.38
N GLY A 50 20.19 -23.58 -11.68
CA GLY A 50 18.87 -23.00 -11.47
C GLY A 50 18.87 -21.67 -12.22
N ASP A 51 18.29 -21.64 -13.42
CA ASP A 51 18.17 -20.43 -14.24
C ASP A 51 16.97 -20.51 -15.20
N PRO A 52 16.27 -19.38 -15.51
CA PRO A 52 15.31 -19.25 -16.62
C PRO A 52 15.83 -19.82 -17.93
N SER A 53 14.94 -20.24 -18.83
CA SER A 53 15.34 -20.35 -20.24
C SER A 53 15.57 -18.93 -20.82
N PRO A 54 16.53 -18.71 -21.74
CA PRO A 54 16.80 -17.41 -22.39
C PRO A 54 15.62 -16.73 -23.09
N ASP A 55 14.47 -17.40 -23.20
CA ASP A 55 13.23 -16.88 -23.75
C ASP A 55 12.38 -16.17 -22.69
N GLU A 56 12.49 -16.54 -21.41
CA GLU A 56 11.73 -15.93 -20.31
C GLU A 56 12.27 -14.56 -19.91
N GLU A 57 13.60 -14.35 -19.89
CA GLU A 57 14.19 -13.02 -19.66
C GLU A 57 13.78 -12.02 -20.75
N ARG A 58 13.88 -12.43 -22.02
CA ARG A 58 13.43 -11.60 -23.16
C ARG A 58 11.93 -11.31 -23.10
N LEU A 59 11.14 -12.27 -22.61
CA LEU A 59 9.72 -12.05 -22.36
C LEU A 59 9.49 -11.03 -21.23
N ILE A 60 10.24 -11.09 -20.13
CA ILE A 60 10.15 -10.10 -19.04
C ILE A 60 10.47 -8.70 -19.57
N GLU A 61 11.59 -8.55 -20.27
CA GLU A 61 12.01 -7.26 -20.84
C GLU A 61 10.94 -6.72 -21.80
N ALA A 62 10.41 -7.56 -22.70
CA ALA A 62 9.38 -7.16 -23.64
C ALA A 62 8.06 -6.79 -22.94
N LEU A 63 7.61 -7.55 -21.94
CA LEU A 63 6.40 -7.23 -21.20
C LEU A 63 6.54 -5.96 -20.36
N LEU A 64 7.72 -5.73 -19.78
CA LEU A 64 8.03 -4.52 -19.03
C LEU A 64 8.07 -3.28 -19.94
N GLU A 65 8.70 -3.42 -21.11
CA GLU A 65 8.69 -2.44 -22.19
C GLU A 65 7.26 -2.07 -22.61
N GLU A 66 6.42 -3.08 -22.89
CA GLU A 66 5.01 -2.89 -23.23
C GLU A 66 4.18 -2.30 -22.08
N GLY A 67 4.53 -2.61 -20.83
CA GLY A 67 3.87 -2.07 -19.64
C GLY A 67 4.07 -0.56 -19.47
N TYR A 68 5.26 -0.05 -19.82
CA TYR A 68 5.63 1.35 -19.60
C TYR A 68 5.08 2.31 -20.67
N LYS A 69 4.93 1.85 -21.92
CA LYS A 69 4.51 2.67 -23.07
C LYS A 69 3.18 3.43 -22.96
N PRO A 70 2.08 2.87 -22.40
CA PRO A 70 0.74 3.41 -22.66
C PRO A 70 0.50 4.83 -22.14
N LYS A 71 1.15 5.23 -21.04
CA LYS A 71 0.95 6.55 -20.41
C LYS A 71 2.17 7.48 -20.53
N THR A 72 3.21 7.06 -21.23
CA THR A 72 4.51 7.77 -21.33
C THR A 72 4.80 8.25 -22.74
N ASN A 73 3.77 8.44 -23.58
CA ASN A 73 3.91 8.77 -25.01
C ASN A 73 4.71 7.71 -25.79
N GLY A 74 4.51 6.43 -25.46
CA GLY A 74 5.19 5.32 -26.13
C GLY A 74 6.63 5.10 -25.65
N GLN A 75 7.06 5.78 -24.59
CA GLN A 75 8.34 5.52 -23.97
C GLN A 75 8.29 4.22 -23.17
N GLY A 76 9.05 3.23 -23.60
CA GLY A 76 9.19 1.97 -22.89
C GLY A 76 10.04 2.05 -21.63
N TYR A 77 10.34 0.87 -21.10
CA TYR A 77 11.17 0.73 -19.92
C TYR A 77 12.62 1.07 -20.26
N ASN A 78 13.33 1.59 -19.26
CA ASN A 78 14.72 1.97 -19.44
C ASN A 78 15.48 1.62 -18.16
N ALA A 79 16.38 0.64 -18.27
CA ALA A 79 17.13 0.12 -17.14
C ALA A 79 18.17 1.10 -16.59
N ASP A 80 18.52 2.15 -17.32
CA ASP A 80 19.49 3.17 -16.90
C ASP A 80 18.83 4.36 -16.20
N TRP A 81 17.49 4.42 -16.17
CA TRP A 81 16.75 5.55 -15.63
C TRP A 81 16.44 5.31 -14.15
N ALA A 82 16.91 6.21 -13.29
CA ALA A 82 16.79 6.07 -11.84
C ALA A 82 15.34 5.90 -11.36
N PHE A 83 14.38 6.62 -11.94
CA PHE A 83 12.95 6.44 -11.61
C PHE A 83 12.43 5.05 -11.98
N HIS A 84 12.86 4.50 -13.11
CA HIS A 84 12.42 3.18 -13.56
C HIS A 84 13.00 2.07 -12.68
N GLN A 85 14.30 2.18 -12.33
CA GLN A 85 14.95 1.29 -11.37
C GLN A 85 14.28 1.35 -9.99
N TYR A 86 14.08 2.56 -9.47
CA TYR A 86 13.44 2.77 -8.17
C TYR A 86 12.02 2.21 -8.15
N ALA A 87 11.23 2.45 -9.20
CA ALA A 87 9.86 1.97 -9.31
C ALA A 87 9.77 0.43 -9.25
N LEU A 88 10.72 -0.27 -9.86
CA LEU A 88 10.81 -1.73 -9.80
C LEU A 88 11.28 -2.24 -8.44
N GLU A 89 12.34 -1.65 -7.88
CA GLU A 89 12.88 -2.06 -6.58
C GLU A 89 11.85 -1.86 -5.45
N HIS A 90 11.09 -0.76 -5.52
CA HIS A 90 10.12 -0.36 -4.50
C HIS A 90 8.68 -0.67 -4.88
N GLN A 91 8.46 -1.41 -5.98
CA GLN A 91 7.14 -1.92 -6.40
C GLN A 91 6.08 -0.82 -6.57
N ILE A 92 6.48 0.34 -7.11
CA ILE A 92 5.62 1.53 -7.24
C ILE A 92 4.56 1.34 -8.36
N GLY A 93 4.78 0.40 -9.27
CA GLY A 93 3.89 0.06 -10.39
C GLY A 93 4.30 0.76 -11.70
N MET A 94 3.38 0.81 -12.67
CA MET A 94 3.63 1.37 -13.98
C MET A 94 3.60 2.91 -13.97
N PRO A 95 4.33 3.57 -14.89
CA PRO A 95 4.24 5.01 -15.04
C PRO A 95 2.82 5.41 -15.50
N MET A 96 2.29 6.47 -14.90
CA MET A 96 0.98 7.04 -15.20
C MET A 96 1.08 8.34 -16.01
N GLY A 97 2.31 8.72 -16.38
CA GLY A 97 2.63 9.90 -17.18
C GLY A 97 4.09 9.88 -17.62
N PRO A 98 4.48 10.73 -18.60
CA PRO A 98 5.89 10.96 -18.91
C PRO A 98 6.60 11.67 -17.76
N SER A 99 7.93 11.62 -17.77
CA SER A 99 8.75 12.44 -16.88
C SER A 99 8.69 13.91 -17.29
N VAL A 100 8.47 14.80 -16.33
CA VAL A 100 8.29 16.24 -16.56
C VAL A 100 9.15 17.05 -15.58
N ARG A 101 9.63 18.23 -16.02
CA ARG A 101 10.34 19.17 -15.15
C ARG A 101 9.40 20.22 -14.59
N ILE A 102 9.59 20.58 -13.33
CA ILE A 102 8.88 21.65 -12.65
C ILE A 102 9.87 22.52 -11.86
N THR A 103 9.62 23.83 -11.85
CA THR A 103 10.44 24.79 -11.09
C THR A 103 9.71 25.21 -9.83
N PHE A 104 10.37 25.15 -8.68
CA PHE A 104 9.85 25.59 -7.40
C PHE A 104 10.96 26.26 -6.58
N GLU A 105 10.71 27.48 -6.10
CA GLU A 105 11.68 28.27 -5.29
C GLU A 105 13.09 28.35 -5.92
N GLY A 106 13.17 28.58 -7.24
CA GLY A 106 14.43 28.72 -7.97
C GLY A 106 15.17 27.41 -8.25
N LYS A 107 14.65 26.27 -7.78
CA LYS A 107 15.17 24.93 -8.05
C LYS A 107 14.33 24.22 -9.12
N VAL A 108 14.98 23.40 -9.93
CA VAL A 108 14.30 22.56 -10.93
C VAL A 108 14.24 21.13 -10.41
N TYR A 109 13.06 20.55 -10.45
CA TYR A 109 12.80 19.15 -10.10
C TYR A 109 12.32 18.41 -11.33
N ASN A 110 12.82 17.19 -11.51
CA ASN A 110 12.21 16.25 -12.43
C ASN A 110 11.25 15.37 -11.64
N TYR A 111 10.06 15.09 -12.16
CA TYR A 111 9.10 14.19 -11.52
C TYR A 111 8.39 13.31 -12.55
N GLN A 112 7.92 12.15 -12.11
CA GLN A 112 7.14 11.22 -12.91
C GLN A 112 6.09 10.52 -12.04
N PRO A 113 4.79 10.64 -12.37
CA PRO A 113 3.75 9.87 -11.72
C PRO A 113 3.85 8.39 -12.06
N PHE A 114 3.79 7.53 -11.05
CA PHE A 114 3.62 6.09 -11.15
C PHE A 114 2.33 5.66 -10.46
N ALA A 115 1.96 4.39 -10.60
CA ALA A 115 0.68 3.88 -10.14
C ALA A 115 0.43 4.09 -8.64
N ARG A 116 1.45 3.93 -7.78
CA ARG A 116 1.29 4.14 -6.33
C ARG A 116 1.72 5.50 -5.84
N ASP A 117 2.66 6.14 -6.53
CA ASP A 117 3.31 7.36 -6.05
C ASP A 117 3.92 8.17 -7.19
N THR A 118 4.28 9.42 -6.91
CA THR A 118 5.06 10.25 -7.82
C THR A 118 6.51 10.25 -7.37
N LEU A 119 7.40 9.82 -8.25
CA LEU A 119 8.84 9.90 -8.03
C LEU A 119 9.34 11.27 -8.46
N TYR A 120 10.29 11.85 -7.72
CA TYR A 120 10.92 13.10 -8.07
C TYR A 120 12.38 13.17 -7.62
N CYS A 121 13.16 14.06 -8.24
CA CYS A 121 14.53 14.39 -7.82
C CYS A 121 14.84 15.85 -8.18
N GLU A 122 15.73 16.51 -7.42
CA GLU A 122 16.25 17.83 -7.80
C GLU A 122 17.23 17.67 -8.96
N VAL A 123 17.18 18.54 -9.98
CA VAL A 123 18.12 18.51 -11.11
C VAL A 123 19.39 19.28 -10.74
N PRO A 124 20.60 18.74 -10.96
CA PRO A 124 20.94 17.53 -11.73
C PRO A 124 21.17 16.26 -10.90
N ASN A 125 20.62 16.16 -9.69
CA ASN A 125 20.79 15.03 -8.77
C ASN A 125 19.88 13.84 -9.16
N TRP A 126 20.02 13.34 -10.38
CA TRP A 126 19.14 12.32 -10.97
C TRP A 126 19.05 11.00 -10.18
N GLY A 127 20.08 10.67 -9.39
CA GLY A 127 20.11 9.48 -8.54
C GLY A 127 19.48 9.66 -7.15
N ASP A 128 19.20 10.90 -6.71
CA ASP A 128 18.55 11.20 -5.43
C ASP A 128 17.02 11.11 -5.59
N VAL A 129 16.53 9.91 -5.91
CA VAL A 129 15.11 9.64 -6.13
C VAL A 129 14.36 9.68 -4.80
N LYS A 130 13.29 10.48 -4.76
CA LYS A 130 12.41 10.64 -3.61
C LYS A 130 10.96 10.39 -4.03
N THR A 131 10.12 10.07 -3.06
CA THR A 131 8.69 9.84 -3.28
C THR A 131 7.86 11.02 -2.80
N LEU A 132 6.80 11.36 -3.52
CA LEU A 132 5.87 12.39 -3.10
C LEU A 132 5.21 12.01 -1.77
N SER A 133 4.85 10.74 -1.56
CA SER A 133 4.24 10.33 -0.29
C SER A 133 5.15 10.56 0.93
N ASP A 134 6.47 10.34 0.83
CA ASP A 134 7.40 10.63 1.91
C ASP A 134 7.55 12.14 2.13
N LEU A 135 7.55 12.93 1.05
CA LEU A 135 7.57 14.40 1.12
C LEU A 135 6.31 14.97 1.82
N LEU A 136 5.16 14.34 1.61
CA LEU A 136 3.89 14.72 2.24
C LEU A 136 3.83 14.34 3.73
N GLY A 137 4.60 13.34 4.17
CA GLY A 137 4.66 12.92 5.57
C GLY A 137 3.31 12.47 6.15
N GLY A 138 2.42 11.93 5.30
CA GLY A 138 1.08 11.50 5.69
C GLY A 138 0.04 12.62 5.82
N SER A 139 0.35 13.84 5.37
CA SER A 139 -0.59 14.97 5.38
C SER A 139 -0.56 15.73 4.06
N ILE A 140 -1.65 16.41 3.71
CA ILE A 140 -1.69 17.27 2.51
C ILE A 140 -1.31 18.70 2.94
N PRO A 141 -0.09 19.19 2.62
CA PRO A 141 0.34 20.52 3.04
C PRO A 141 -0.47 21.60 2.29
N PRO A 142 -0.66 22.80 2.86
CA PRO A 142 -1.36 23.90 2.19
C PRO A 142 -0.55 24.50 1.03
N SER A 143 0.78 24.39 1.07
CA SER A 143 1.71 24.94 0.07
C SER A 143 3.03 24.13 0.07
N GLY A 144 4.03 24.57 -0.70
CA GLY A 144 5.34 23.93 -0.78
C GLY A 144 5.47 22.92 -1.93
N LEU A 145 6.67 22.37 -2.08
CA LEU A 145 7.00 21.44 -3.16
C LEU A 145 6.05 20.23 -3.20
N GLY A 146 5.71 19.66 -2.04
CA GLY A 146 4.79 18.53 -1.94
C GLY A 146 3.40 18.87 -2.49
N ARG A 147 2.89 20.07 -2.19
CA ARG A 147 1.62 20.53 -2.75
C ARG A 147 1.69 20.68 -4.28
N VAL A 148 2.75 21.32 -4.77
CA VAL A 148 2.95 21.58 -6.21
C VAL A 148 3.07 20.29 -7.01
N LEU A 149 3.84 19.32 -6.52
CA LEU A 149 3.98 18.00 -7.16
C LEU A 149 2.67 17.21 -7.13
N LEU A 150 1.90 17.31 -6.04
CA LEU A 150 0.60 16.64 -5.92
C LEU A 150 -0.41 17.20 -6.93
N GLU A 151 -0.50 18.53 -7.05
CA GLU A 151 -1.35 19.19 -8.03
C GLU A 151 -0.96 18.82 -9.47
N ALA A 152 0.35 18.81 -9.76
CA ALA A 152 0.87 18.42 -11.06
C ALA A 152 0.59 16.93 -11.39
N THR A 153 0.71 16.05 -10.39
CA THR A 153 0.36 14.62 -10.49
C THR A 153 -1.11 14.41 -10.83
N TYR A 154 -2.00 15.13 -10.14
CA TYR A 154 -3.44 15.07 -10.41
C TYR A 154 -3.80 15.60 -11.80
N GLN A 155 -3.14 16.69 -12.21
CA GLN A 155 -3.31 17.28 -13.53
C GLN A 155 -2.91 16.29 -14.65
N THR A 156 -1.84 15.51 -14.47
CA THR A 156 -1.48 14.41 -15.39
C THR A 156 -2.63 13.38 -15.53
N GLY A 157 -3.33 13.12 -14.42
CA GLY A 157 -4.51 12.25 -14.37
C GLY A 157 -5.81 12.85 -14.94
N GLY A 158 -5.76 14.08 -15.46
CA GLY A 158 -6.91 14.75 -16.07
C GLY A 158 -7.92 15.33 -15.08
N SER A 159 -7.57 15.46 -13.80
CA SER A 159 -8.43 16.04 -12.76
C SER A 159 -7.66 17.05 -11.91
N PRO A 160 -8.21 18.24 -11.60
CA PRO A 160 -7.57 19.13 -10.65
C PRO A 160 -7.59 18.52 -9.25
N PHE A 161 -6.51 18.69 -8.49
CA PHE A 161 -6.50 18.29 -7.08
C PHE A 161 -7.47 19.16 -6.28
N ARG A 162 -8.15 18.53 -5.30
CA ARG A 162 -9.14 19.14 -4.41
C ARG A 162 -8.85 18.63 -2.99
N PRO A 163 -8.16 19.41 -2.15
CA PRO A 163 -7.70 18.94 -0.83
C PRO A 163 -8.87 18.69 0.14
N ASP A 164 -10.03 19.27 -0.13
CA ASP A 164 -11.27 19.18 0.65
C ASP A 164 -12.16 17.99 0.24
N TRP A 165 -11.83 17.28 -0.85
CA TRP A 165 -12.63 16.16 -1.34
C TRP A 165 -12.21 14.84 -0.70
N ALA A 166 -13.19 14.10 -0.18
CA ALA A 166 -12.96 12.82 0.50
C ALA A 166 -12.21 11.80 -0.36
N PHE A 167 -12.54 11.66 -1.65
CA PHE A 167 -11.82 10.77 -2.57
C PHE A 167 -10.35 11.16 -2.73
N HIS A 168 -10.05 12.45 -2.80
CA HIS A 168 -8.68 12.91 -2.99
C HIS A 168 -7.84 12.73 -1.72
N GLN A 169 -8.40 13.03 -0.56
CA GLN A 169 -7.75 12.73 0.73
C GLN A 169 -7.51 11.23 0.89
N TYR A 170 -8.52 10.40 0.62
CA TYR A 170 -8.41 8.95 0.69
C TYR A 170 -7.34 8.42 -0.27
N ALA A 171 -7.32 8.90 -1.52
CA ALA A 171 -6.36 8.46 -2.53
C ALA A 171 -4.92 8.82 -2.16
N VAL A 172 -4.67 10.01 -1.60
CA VAL A 172 -3.34 10.42 -1.12
C VAL A 172 -2.90 9.56 0.06
N ILE A 173 -3.76 9.39 1.07
CA ILE A 173 -3.45 8.61 2.28
C ILE A 173 -3.18 7.14 1.93
N ASN A 174 -3.97 6.57 1.02
CA ASN A 174 -3.89 5.15 0.64
C ASN A 174 -3.02 4.89 -0.59
N ARG A 175 -2.28 5.90 -1.08
CA ARG A 175 -1.33 5.77 -2.21
C ARG A 175 -1.97 5.13 -3.44
N LEU A 176 -3.14 5.63 -3.85
CA LEU A 176 -3.87 5.13 -5.01
C LEU A 176 -3.35 5.68 -6.35
N GLY A 177 -2.34 6.54 -6.28
CA GLY A 177 -1.74 7.21 -7.44
C GLY A 177 -2.59 8.35 -8.01
N PRO A 178 -2.25 8.85 -9.20
CA PRO A 178 -3.04 9.87 -9.87
C PRO A 178 -4.42 9.35 -10.26
N PRO A 179 -5.42 10.24 -10.38
CA PRO A 179 -6.70 9.91 -10.98
C PRO A 179 -6.50 9.49 -12.46
N VAL A 180 -7.43 8.71 -12.98
CA VAL A 180 -7.49 8.33 -14.41
C VAL A 180 -8.68 8.99 -15.11
N GLY A 181 -9.46 9.77 -14.35
CA GLY A 181 -10.52 10.62 -14.84
C GLY A 181 -11.04 11.55 -13.76
N LYS A 182 -12.04 12.35 -14.14
CA LYS A 182 -12.73 13.25 -13.21
C LYS A 182 -13.70 12.46 -12.34
N SER A 183 -13.98 12.98 -11.14
CA SER A 183 -15.09 12.50 -10.33
C SER A 183 -16.41 12.65 -11.12
N ALA A 184 -17.24 11.63 -11.07
CA ALA A 184 -18.53 11.58 -11.77
C ALA A 184 -19.58 10.87 -10.91
N GLN A 185 -20.82 10.81 -11.38
CA GLN A 185 -21.92 10.10 -10.74
C GLN A 185 -22.52 9.07 -11.70
N ILE A 186 -22.97 7.95 -11.15
CA ILE A 186 -23.67 6.88 -11.86
C ILE A 186 -24.91 6.46 -11.07
N THR A 187 -25.99 6.14 -11.78
CA THR A 187 -27.21 5.58 -11.17
C THR A 187 -27.27 4.08 -11.44
N VAL A 188 -27.36 3.27 -10.39
CA VAL A 188 -27.49 1.81 -10.46
C VAL A 188 -28.67 1.39 -9.59
N ASP A 189 -29.64 0.68 -10.19
CA ASP A 189 -30.86 0.21 -9.51
C ASP A 189 -31.56 1.33 -8.70
N GLY A 190 -31.67 2.53 -9.29
CA GLY A 190 -32.32 3.69 -8.69
C GLY A 190 -31.52 4.40 -7.58
N LYS A 191 -30.32 3.91 -7.24
CA LYS A 191 -29.41 4.56 -6.28
C LYS A 191 -28.31 5.31 -7.03
N GLN A 192 -28.00 6.53 -6.58
CA GLN A 192 -26.94 7.35 -7.15
C GLN A 192 -25.63 7.15 -6.40
N TYR A 193 -24.55 6.90 -7.11
CA TYR A 193 -23.20 6.74 -6.56
C TYR A 193 -22.30 7.78 -7.18
N ALA A 194 -21.43 8.41 -6.39
CA ALA A 194 -20.29 9.14 -6.91
C ALA A 194 -19.10 8.18 -7.03
N TYR A 195 -18.25 8.39 -8.03
CA TYR A 195 -17.05 7.57 -8.23
C TYR A 195 -15.93 8.36 -8.91
N GLN A 196 -14.70 7.90 -8.72
CA GLN A 196 -13.53 8.38 -9.44
C GLN A 196 -12.49 7.26 -9.53
N ALA A 197 -12.00 6.99 -10.74
CA ALA A 197 -10.92 6.04 -10.94
C ALA A 197 -9.57 6.68 -10.60
N PHE A 198 -8.76 5.97 -9.81
CA PHE A 198 -7.34 6.23 -9.58
C PHE A 198 -6.52 5.09 -10.16
N ALA A 199 -5.20 5.27 -10.27
CA ALA A 199 -4.32 4.27 -10.86
C ALA A 199 -4.51 2.87 -10.23
N VAL A 200 -4.52 2.78 -8.91
CA VAL A 200 -4.60 1.50 -8.17
C VAL A 200 -6.03 1.01 -7.97
N ASP A 201 -7.01 1.89 -7.88
CA ASP A 201 -8.39 1.50 -7.58
C ASP A 201 -9.40 2.58 -7.95
N THR A 202 -10.67 2.20 -8.06
CA THR A 202 -11.77 3.14 -8.19
C THR A 202 -12.43 3.36 -6.84
N LEU A 203 -12.49 4.63 -6.44
CA LEU A 203 -13.23 5.04 -5.26
C LEU A 203 -14.68 5.28 -5.63
N TYR A 204 -15.60 4.91 -4.75
CA TYR A 204 -17.01 5.20 -4.88
C TYR A 204 -17.67 5.43 -3.51
N ASN A 205 -18.79 6.14 -3.50
CA ASN A 205 -19.65 6.27 -2.33
C ASN A 205 -21.11 6.41 -2.78
N LEU A 206 -22.05 6.02 -1.92
CA LEU A 206 -23.47 6.29 -2.16
C LEU A 206 -23.73 7.80 -1.96
N VAL A 207 -24.53 8.42 -2.82
CA VAL A 207 -24.94 9.83 -2.66
C VAL A 207 -26.19 9.88 -1.78
N PRO A 208 -26.25 10.77 -0.76
CA PRO A 208 -25.32 11.86 -0.43
C PRO A 208 -24.25 11.53 0.63
N ASN A 209 -23.94 10.26 0.86
CA ASN A 209 -22.97 9.81 1.88
C ASN A 209 -21.51 10.00 1.40
N TRP A 210 -21.08 11.25 1.23
CA TRP A 210 -19.75 11.62 0.68
C TRP A 210 -18.55 11.18 1.52
N GLN A 211 -18.76 10.84 2.79
CA GLN A 211 -17.70 10.40 3.71
C GLN A 211 -17.51 8.88 3.70
N ASP A 212 -18.47 8.10 3.19
CA ASP A 212 -18.39 6.63 3.10
C ASP A 212 -17.64 6.23 1.81
N VAL A 213 -16.36 6.57 1.77
CA VAL A 213 -15.48 6.29 0.64
C VAL A 213 -15.09 4.81 0.65
N ARG A 214 -15.46 4.09 -0.40
CA ARG A 214 -15.20 2.67 -0.58
C ARG A 214 -14.37 2.41 -1.81
N ARG A 215 -13.63 1.30 -1.80
CA ARG A 215 -12.85 0.81 -2.93
C ARG A 215 -13.62 -0.23 -3.73
N LEU A 216 -13.57 -0.10 -5.06
CA LEU A 216 -14.19 -1.06 -5.97
C LEU A 216 -13.57 -2.44 -5.84
N SER A 217 -12.25 -2.54 -5.63
CA SER A 217 -11.58 -3.84 -5.41
C SER A 217 -12.10 -4.60 -4.18
N GLN A 218 -12.60 -3.90 -3.17
CA GLN A 218 -13.15 -4.50 -1.94
C GLN A 218 -14.63 -4.91 -2.08
N LEU A 219 -15.28 -4.58 -3.20
CA LEU A 219 -16.66 -4.98 -3.46
C LEU A 219 -16.72 -6.47 -3.86
N THR A 220 -16.58 -7.34 -2.87
CA THR A 220 -16.76 -8.80 -3.00
C THR A 220 -18.25 -9.13 -3.09
N ALA A 221 -18.84 -8.84 -4.24
CA ALA A 221 -20.27 -9.02 -4.46
C ALA A 221 -20.65 -10.49 -4.62
N THR A 222 -21.34 -11.06 -3.64
CA THR A 222 -22.04 -12.34 -3.76
C THR A 222 -23.53 -12.17 -4.05
N ASP A 223 -24.12 -11.01 -3.71
CA ASP A 223 -25.51 -10.69 -4.03
C ASP A 223 -25.67 -9.97 -5.40
N PRO A 224 -26.83 -10.13 -6.07
CA PRO A 224 -27.04 -9.56 -7.40
C PRO A 224 -26.93 -8.04 -7.50
N ALA A 225 -27.29 -7.28 -6.45
CA ALA A 225 -27.26 -5.83 -6.49
C ALA A 225 -25.82 -5.30 -6.42
N ALA A 226 -25.00 -5.89 -5.55
CA ALA A 226 -23.58 -5.58 -5.49
C ALA A 226 -22.84 -5.97 -6.79
N VAL A 227 -23.24 -7.07 -7.46
CA VAL A 227 -22.65 -7.47 -8.75
C VAL A 227 -22.93 -6.43 -9.83
N LYS A 228 -24.17 -5.94 -9.93
CA LYS A 228 -24.53 -4.88 -10.88
C LYS A 228 -23.77 -3.59 -10.62
N LEU A 229 -23.66 -3.17 -9.36
CA LEU A 229 -22.91 -1.98 -8.98
C LEU A 229 -21.44 -2.12 -9.36
N ARG A 230 -20.83 -3.25 -9.03
CA ARG A 230 -19.43 -3.56 -9.38
C ARG A 230 -19.21 -3.47 -10.89
N ASP A 231 -20.05 -4.13 -11.68
CA ASP A 231 -19.86 -4.20 -13.13
C ASP A 231 -20.14 -2.83 -13.79
N ALA A 232 -21.07 -2.04 -13.25
CA ALA A 232 -21.31 -0.65 -13.67
C ALA A 232 -20.10 0.26 -13.37
N LEU A 233 -19.54 0.17 -12.16
CA LEU A 233 -18.34 0.93 -11.77
C LEU A 233 -17.11 0.51 -12.58
N LEU A 234 -16.92 -0.78 -12.84
CA LEU A 234 -15.86 -1.27 -13.72
C LEU A 234 -16.01 -0.76 -15.15
N THR A 235 -17.24 -0.72 -15.67
CA THR A 235 -17.53 -0.17 -17.00
C THR A 235 -17.09 1.29 -17.11
N GLU A 236 -17.44 2.12 -16.13
CA GLU A 236 -17.02 3.52 -16.11
C GLU A 236 -15.51 3.69 -15.83
N THR A 237 -14.92 2.83 -14.99
CA THR A 237 -13.47 2.82 -14.72
C THR A 237 -12.68 2.57 -16.01
N TYR A 238 -13.04 1.54 -16.76
CA TYR A 238 -12.39 1.20 -18.04
C TYR A 238 -12.57 2.31 -19.07
N LYS A 239 -13.76 2.91 -19.12
CA LYS A 239 -14.06 4.05 -19.99
C LYS A 239 -13.20 5.28 -19.65
N GLN A 240 -13.03 5.62 -18.37
CA GLN A 240 -12.10 6.69 -17.95
C GLN A 240 -10.66 6.37 -18.37
N ALA A 241 -10.27 5.10 -18.31
CA ALA A 241 -8.97 4.64 -18.78
C ALA A 241 -8.81 4.60 -20.32
N GLY A 242 -9.87 4.84 -21.10
CA GLY A 242 -9.85 4.78 -22.57
C GLY A 242 -9.97 3.37 -23.14
N THR A 243 -10.52 2.43 -22.37
CA THR A 243 -10.65 1.00 -22.71
C THR A 243 -12.09 0.53 -22.53
N THR A 244 -12.38 -0.72 -22.92
CA THR A 244 -13.73 -1.32 -22.76
C THR A 244 -13.71 -2.45 -21.75
N TYR A 245 -14.56 -2.37 -20.72
CA TYR A 245 -14.74 -3.47 -19.79
C TYR A 245 -15.47 -4.65 -20.45
N ARG A 246 -14.96 -5.86 -20.20
CA ARG A 246 -15.50 -7.13 -20.71
C ARG A 246 -15.55 -8.13 -19.54
N PRO A 247 -16.70 -8.32 -18.88
CA PRO A 247 -16.81 -9.16 -17.68
C PRO A 247 -16.60 -10.65 -17.98
N ASP A 248 -16.72 -11.06 -19.23
CA ASP A 248 -16.52 -12.40 -19.77
C ASP A 248 -15.07 -12.71 -20.15
N TRP A 249 -14.17 -11.73 -20.15
CA TRP A 249 -12.78 -11.91 -20.52
C TRP A 249 -11.89 -12.29 -19.33
N ALA A 250 -11.06 -13.31 -19.52
CA ALA A 250 -10.17 -13.83 -18.47
C ALA A 250 -9.24 -12.76 -17.87
N PHE A 251 -8.63 -11.90 -18.71
CA PHE A 251 -7.79 -10.80 -18.22
C PHE A 251 -8.54 -9.86 -17.28
N HIS A 252 -9.77 -9.49 -17.59
CA HIS A 252 -10.53 -8.56 -16.76
C HIS A 252 -11.06 -9.22 -15.48
N GLN A 253 -11.47 -10.49 -15.53
CA GLN A 253 -11.87 -11.24 -14.35
C GLN A 253 -10.71 -11.40 -13.36
N LEU A 254 -9.53 -11.76 -13.88
CA LEU A 254 -8.33 -11.97 -13.08
C LEU A 254 -7.71 -10.64 -12.61
N ALA A 255 -7.72 -9.59 -13.43
CA ALA A 255 -7.27 -8.26 -12.99
C ALA A 255 -8.09 -7.75 -11.81
N ARG A 256 -9.41 -7.98 -11.82
CA ARG A 256 -10.30 -7.72 -10.69
C ARG A 256 -9.94 -8.59 -9.48
N GLN A 257 -9.79 -9.89 -9.67
CA GLN A 257 -9.48 -10.84 -8.59
C GLN A 257 -8.15 -10.51 -7.90
N TRP A 258 -7.15 -10.08 -8.68
CA TRP A 258 -5.83 -9.73 -8.19
C TRP A 258 -5.70 -8.25 -7.83
N ALA A 259 -6.73 -7.43 -7.99
CA ALA A 259 -6.71 -6.00 -7.67
C ALA A 259 -5.46 -5.26 -8.20
N ILE A 260 -5.14 -5.44 -9.50
CA ILE A 260 -3.92 -4.90 -10.13
C ILE A 260 -4.10 -3.49 -10.74
N GLY A 261 -5.13 -2.78 -10.31
CA GLY A 261 -5.45 -1.42 -10.75
C GLY A 261 -6.13 -1.31 -12.11
N VAL A 262 -6.19 -0.09 -12.62
CA VAL A 262 -6.88 0.21 -13.88
C VAL A 262 -6.12 -0.29 -15.09
N PRO A 263 -6.81 -0.63 -16.20
CA PRO A 263 -6.13 -0.94 -17.46
C PRO A 263 -5.42 0.30 -17.99
N LEU A 264 -4.23 0.14 -18.57
CA LEU A 264 -3.50 1.23 -19.21
C LEU A 264 -3.67 1.24 -20.72
N ALA A 265 -4.03 0.09 -21.30
CA ALA A 265 -4.37 -0.09 -22.70
C ALA A 265 -5.43 -1.20 -22.88
N ASN A 266 -6.01 -1.29 -24.08
CA ASN A 266 -6.78 -2.47 -24.49
C ASN A 266 -5.86 -3.69 -24.57
N SER A 267 -6.41 -4.90 -24.59
CA SER A 267 -5.61 -6.09 -24.88
C SER A 267 -5.13 -6.08 -26.34
N TYR A 268 -3.87 -6.44 -26.57
CA TYR A 268 -3.30 -6.59 -27.91
C TYR A 268 -2.31 -7.75 -27.97
N GLN A 269 -1.81 -8.07 -29.16
CA GLN A 269 -0.84 -9.14 -29.37
C GLN A 269 0.53 -8.58 -29.72
N ILE A 270 1.57 -9.23 -29.22
CA ILE A 270 2.95 -9.05 -29.66
C ILE A 270 3.51 -10.41 -30.07
N THR A 271 4.50 -10.41 -30.94
CA THR A 271 5.26 -11.61 -31.28
C THR A 271 6.69 -11.44 -30.83
N ILE A 272 7.14 -12.32 -29.96
CA ILE A 272 8.53 -12.40 -29.53
C ILE A 272 9.10 -13.66 -30.18
N GLU A 273 10.02 -13.45 -31.12
CA GLU A 273 10.57 -14.49 -31.99
C GLU A 273 9.49 -15.24 -32.78
N LYS A 274 9.10 -16.43 -32.31
CA LYS A 274 8.11 -17.30 -32.96
C LYS A 274 6.84 -17.48 -32.14
N THR A 275 6.78 -16.90 -30.94
CA THR A 275 5.66 -17.06 -30.02
C THR A 275 4.85 -15.77 -29.98
N THR A 276 3.57 -15.88 -30.31
CA THR A 276 2.63 -14.77 -30.17
C THR A 276 2.02 -14.80 -28.78
N TYR A 277 2.06 -13.65 -28.11
CA TYR A 277 1.49 -13.41 -26.81
C TYR A 277 0.36 -12.41 -26.93
N ALA A 278 -0.78 -12.69 -26.29
CA ALA A 278 -1.75 -11.64 -25.98
C ALA A 278 -1.40 -11.06 -24.62
N LEU A 279 -1.50 -9.74 -24.48
CA LEU A 279 -1.23 -9.06 -23.21
C LEU A 279 -2.14 -7.86 -22.99
N GLN A 280 -2.24 -7.44 -21.74
CA GLN A 280 -2.89 -6.20 -21.35
C GLN A 280 -2.15 -5.59 -20.15
N PRO A 281 -1.60 -4.36 -20.30
CA PRO A 281 -1.01 -3.63 -19.19
C PRO A 281 -2.06 -3.06 -18.24
N PHE A 282 -1.83 -3.20 -16.94
CA PHE A 282 -2.56 -2.59 -15.84
C PHE A 282 -1.60 -1.75 -14.98
N ALA A 283 -2.15 -0.91 -14.11
CA ALA A 283 -1.35 0.01 -13.30
C ALA A 283 -0.30 -0.70 -12.43
N LEU A 284 -0.56 -1.92 -11.95
CA LEU A 284 0.37 -2.65 -11.09
C LEU A 284 1.07 -3.84 -11.77
N ASP A 285 0.59 -4.32 -12.92
CA ASP A 285 1.13 -5.54 -13.55
C ASP A 285 0.77 -5.62 -15.05
N VAL A 286 1.39 -6.56 -15.77
CA VAL A 286 0.99 -6.93 -17.13
C VAL A 286 0.45 -8.36 -17.11
N LEU A 287 -0.80 -8.52 -17.55
CA LEU A 287 -1.37 -9.83 -17.80
C LEU A 287 -1.01 -10.29 -19.21
N TYR A 288 -0.66 -11.56 -19.36
CA TYR A 288 -0.34 -12.13 -20.66
C TYR A 288 -0.70 -13.61 -20.77
N ASN A 289 -0.88 -14.11 -21.99
CA ASN A 289 -1.00 -15.53 -22.29
C ASN A 289 -0.39 -15.83 -23.67
N VAL A 290 0.00 -17.09 -23.89
CA VAL A 290 0.44 -17.55 -25.22
C VAL A 290 -0.79 -17.71 -26.10
N VAL A 291 -0.73 -17.32 -27.37
CA VAL A 291 -1.83 -17.55 -28.34
C VAL A 291 -1.68 -18.96 -28.95
N PRO A 292 -2.74 -19.78 -29.04
CA PRO A 292 -4.15 -19.49 -28.74
C PRO A 292 -4.62 -19.95 -27.33
N LYS A 293 -3.71 -20.08 -26.35
CA LYS A 293 -4.01 -20.52 -24.97
C LYS A 293 -4.62 -19.40 -24.13
N TRP A 294 -5.79 -18.90 -24.53
CA TRP A 294 -6.46 -17.73 -23.94
C TRP A 294 -6.82 -17.85 -22.46
N SER A 295 -6.99 -19.07 -21.94
CA SER A 295 -7.31 -19.33 -20.53
C SER A 295 -6.06 -19.43 -19.65
N GLU A 296 -4.86 -19.57 -20.21
CA GLU A 296 -3.60 -19.70 -19.46
C GLU A 296 -3.00 -18.31 -19.17
N VAL A 297 -3.76 -17.48 -18.47
CA VAL A 297 -3.34 -16.11 -18.10
C VAL A 297 -2.27 -16.15 -17.02
N LYS A 298 -1.19 -15.40 -17.24
CA LYS A 298 -0.02 -15.26 -16.38
C LYS A 298 0.24 -13.78 -16.11
N ARG A 299 1.08 -13.51 -15.11
CA ARG A 299 1.49 -12.17 -14.66
C ARG A 299 2.98 -11.94 -14.90
N LEU A 300 3.34 -10.74 -15.36
CA LEU A 300 4.73 -10.32 -15.46
C LEU A 300 5.41 -10.36 -14.08
N SER A 301 4.76 -9.87 -13.03
CA SER A 301 5.32 -9.88 -11.67
C SER A 301 5.69 -11.30 -11.17
N GLU A 302 4.89 -12.30 -11.52
CA GLU A 302 5.11 -13.71 -11.15
C GLU A 302 6.22 -14.36 -12.00
N LEU A 303 6.29 -14.00 -13.29
CA LEU A 303 7.40 -14.39 -14.15
C LEU A 303 8.72 -13.81 -13.60
N ALA A 304 8.78 -12.50 -13.36
CA ALA A 304 9.96 -11.82 -12.83
C ALA A 304 10.43 -12.40 -11.48
N ARG A 305 9.49 -12.68 -10.55
CA ARG A 305 9.81 -13.26 -9.24
C ARG A 305 10.50 -14.61 -9.34
N ARG A 306 10.06 -15.48 -10.25
CA ARG A 306 10.66 -16.82 -10.43
C ARG A 306 12.12 -16.75 -10.91
N HIS A 307 12.53 -15.61 -11.43
CA HIS A 307 13.89 -15.37 -11.93
C HIS A 307 14.69 -14.38 -11.07
N GLY A 308 14.22 -14.10 -9.84
CA GLY A 308 14.93 -13.21 -8.92
C GLY A 308 15.01 -11.76 -9.39
N MET A 309 14.19 -11.36 -10.38
CA MET A 309 14.14 -9.99 -10.85
C MET A 309 13.25 -9.13 -9.95
N PRO A 310 13.56 -7.83 -9.78
CA PRO A 310 12.67 -6.88 -9.13
C PRO A 310 11.26 -6.95 -9.73
N ILE A 311 10.23 -6.92 -8.88
CA ILE A 311 8.84 -7.12 -9.31
C ILE A 311 8.10 -5.81 -9.45
N LEU A 312 7.20 -5.74 -10.44
CA LEU A 312 6.20 -4.69 -10.50
C LEU A 312 5.15 -4.89 -9.41
N GLY A 313 4.58 -3.76 -8.95
CA GLY A 313 3.60 -3.62 -7.88
C GLY A 313 2.88 -4.91 -7.48
N VAL A 314 3.12 -5.39 -6.25
CA VAL A 314 2.25 -6.41 -5.67
C VAL A 314 0.85 -5.79 -5.56
N ALA A 315 -0.19 -6.57 -5.83
CA ALA A 315 -1.56 -6.23 -5.47
C ALA A 315 -1.57 -5.62 -4.05
N MET A 316 -2.43 -4.65 -3.77
CA MET A 316 -2.74 -4.41 -2.35
C MET A 316 -3.31 -5.72 -1.84
N ALA A 317 -2.51 -6.48 -1.08
CA ALA A 317 -3.03 -7.64 -0.40
C ALA A 317 -4.15 -7.10 0.47
N ALA A 318 -5.40 -7.52 0.22
CA ALA A 318 -6.31 -7.62 1.34
C ALA A 318 -5.58 -8.54 2.33
N PRO A 319 -5.18 -8.07 3.52
CA PRO A 319 -4.58 -8.97 4.46
C PRO A 319 -5.63 -10.05 4.73
N VAL A 320 -5.27 -11.29 4.42
CA VAL A 320 -6.03 -12.44 4.90
C VAL A 320 -5.71 -12.52 6.38
N VAL A 321 -6.45 -11.74 7.16
CA VAL A 321 -6.48 -11.89 8.61
C VAL A 321 -7.35 -13.11 8.87
N GLU A 322 -6.74 -14.23 9.27
CA GLU A 322 -7.49 -15.32 9.87
C GLU A 322 -8.00 -14.85 11.23
N ILE A 323 -9.22 -14.31 11.28
CA ILE A 323 -9.97 -14.19 12.53
C ILE A 323 -10.58 -15.57 12.81
N PRO A 324 -10.24 -16.24 13.92
CA PRO A 324 -10.91 -17.47 14.30
C PRO A 324 -12.41 -17.19 14.44
N ARG A 325 -13.22 -17.75 13.54
CA ARG A 325 -14.68 -17.68 13.64
C ARG A 325 -15.13 -18.59 14.78
N HIS A 326 -15.16 -18.05 15.99
CA HIS A 326 -15.94 -18.62 17.09
C HIS A 326 -17.28 -17.89 17.21
N ALA A 327 -18.32 -18.65 17.58
CA ALA A 327 -19.72 -18.30 17.46
C ALA A 327 -20.14 -17.00 18.18
N LEU A 328 -21.24 -16.43 17.70
CA LEU A 328 -21.80 -15.10 17.94
C LEU A 328 -22.37 -14.88 19.36
N THR A 329 -21.54 -15.00 20.41
CA THR A 329 -21.95 -14.62 21.77
C THR A 329 -20.86 -13.75 22.43
N PRO A 330 -21.19 -12.56 22.96
CA PRO A 330 -20.23 -11.74 23.71
C PRO A 330 -19.65 -12.52 24.89
N PRO A 331 -18.35 -12.41 25.21
CA PRO A 331 -17.76 -13.06 26.38
C PRO A 331 -18.43 -12.59 27.69
N SER A 332 -18.52 -13.48 28.67
CA SER A 332 -18.87 -13.11 30.05
C SER A 332 -17.65 -12.48 30.75
N ASP A 333 -17.85 -11.82 31.91
CA ASP A 333 -16.80 -11.04 32.59
C ASP A 333 -15.56 -11.86 33.02
N SER A 334 -15.67 -13.19 33.07
CA SER A 334 -14.58 -14.12 33.38
C SER A 334 -13.94 -14.78 32.16
N ASP A 335 -14.46 -14.59 30.95
CA ASP A 335 -14.13 -15.40 29.76
C ASP A 335 -13.38 -14.63 28.66
N PHE A 336 -12.87 -13.42 28.97
CA PHE A 336 -12.15 -12.63 27.98
C PHE A 336 -10.80 -13.27 27.63
N THR A 337 -10.60 -13.50 26.33
CA THR A 337 -9.33 -13.95 25.76
C THR A 337 -8.81 -12.93 24.75
N ILE A 338 -7.49 -12.74 24.70
CA ILE A 338 -6.84 -11.89 23.71
C ILE A 338 -6.53 -12.73 22.48
N THR A 339 -7.16 -12.41 21.34
CA THR A 339 -6.87 -13.03 20.05
C THR A 339 -5.64 -12.39 19.42
N GLN A 340 -4.58 -13.17 19.20
CA GLN A 340 -3.40 -12.70 18.50
C GLN A 340 -3.66 -12.60 17.00
N ILE A 341 -3.42 -11.44 16.41
CA ILE A 341 -3.50 -11.28 14.95
C ILE A 341 -2.21 -11.75 14.29
N THR A 342 -2.36 -12.52 13.21
CA THR A 342 -1.26 -13.03 12.38
C THR A 342 -1.52 -12.71 10.91
N PRO A 343 -0.58 -12.05 10.21
CA PRO A 343 0.67 -11.49 10.74
C PRO A 343 0.40 -10.30 11.70
N PRO A 344 1.27 -10.07 12.70
CA PRO A 344 1.15 -8.89 13.56
C PRO A 344 1.42 -7.61 12.76
N ALA A 345 0.87 -6.49 13.23
CA ALA A 345 1.09 -5.18 12.64
C ALA A 345 2.58 -4.80 12.70
N GLN A 346 3.07 -4.15 11.63
CA GLN A 346 4.48 -3.73 11.50
C GLN A 346 4.71 -2.26 11.85
N ALA A 347 3.64 -1.51 12.17
CA ALA A 347 3.70 -0.10 12.56
C ALA A 347 4.13 0.07 14.03
N PHE A 348 5.37 -0.31 14.34
CA PHE A 348 5.94 -0.19 15.68
C PHE A 348 7.43 0.15 15.66
N GLY A 349 7.94 0.68 16.78
CA GLY A 349 9.36 0.84 17.03
C GLY A 349 9.77 0.24 18.38
N GLU A 350 11.03 0.47 18.78
CA GLU A 350 11.50 0.08 20.12
C GLU A 350 11.05 1.09 21.19
N ARG A 351 10.77 0.58 22.40
CA ARG A 351 10.49 1.42 23.58
C ARG A 351 11.74 2.12 24.12
N ASN A 352 12.93 1.66 23.77
CA ASN A 352 14.22 2.23 24.20
C ASN A 352 14.37 2.32 25.74
N GLY A 353 13.89 1.31 26.47
CA GLY A 353 14.00 1.25 27.93
C GLY A 353 12.94 2.06 28.69
N GLU A 354 12.09 2.81 27.99
CA GLU A 354 10.96 3.51 28.59
C GLU A 354 9.90 2.51 29.09
N ARG A 355 9.34 2.79 30.27
CA ARG A 355 8.25 1.98 30.84
C ARG A 355 6.89 2.50 30.38
N VAL A 356 5.95 1.58 30.20
CA VAL A 356 4.55 1.93 30.01
C VAL A 356 4.04 2.61 31.28
N SER A 357 3.48 3.80 31.13
CA SER A 357 2.89 4.58 32.21
C SER A 357 1.59 5.26 31.78
N MET A 358 1.04 4.88 30.62
CA MET A 358 -0.07 5.57 29.97
C MET A 358 -0.88 4.62 29.08
N ILE A 359 -2.20 4.76 29.10
CA ILE A 359 -3.10 4.13 28.15
C ILE A 359 -3.68 5.21 27.25
N VAL A 360 -3.60 5.02 25.94
CA VAL A 360 -4.19 5.95 24.96
C VAL A 360 -5.35 5.27 24.25
N LEU A 361 -6.56 5.78 24.47
CA LEU A 361 -7.77 5.28 23.83
C LEU A 361 -8.02 5.97 22.48
N HIS A 362 -8.36 5.16 21.48
CA HIS A 362 -8.75 5.60 20.14
C HIS A 362 -10.15 5.07 19.81
N ALA A 363 -10.93 5.87 19.11
CA ALA A 363 -12.21 5.43 18.54
C ALA A 363 -12.03 5.34 17.01
N ILE A 364 -12.32 4.18 16.42
CA ILE A 364 -12.10 3.94 14.99
C ILE A 364 -13.40 3.47 14.34
N PRO A 365 -13.95 4.23 13.39
CA PRO A 365 -15.14 3.83 12.65
C PRO A 365 -14.83 2.72 11.66
N GLY A 366 -15.74 1.75 11.55
CA GLY A 366 -15.65 0.64 10.62
C GLY A 366 -15.68 -0.71 11.32
N PRO A 367 -15.96 -1.81 10.60
CA PRO A 367 -15.95 -3.14 11.17
C PRO A 367 -14.53 -3.56 11.59
N VAL A 368 -14.43 -4.36 12.65
CA VAL A 368 -13.16 -4.89 13.19
C VAL A 368 -12.23 -5.45 12.13
N GLU A 369 -12.74 -6.20 11.15
CA GLU A 369 -11.96 -6.81 10.08
C GLU A 369 -11.22 -5.76 9.24
N GLU A 370 -11.89 -4.66 8.90
CA GLU A 370 -11.31 -3.58 8.11
C GLU A 370 -10.28 -2.79 8.92
N ILE A 371 -10.54 -2.58 10.21
CA ILE A 371 -9.62 -1.89 11.11
C ILE A 371 -8.34 -2.71 11.27
N ILE A 372 -8.44 -4.03 11.52
CA ILE A 372 -7.28 -4.91 11.61
C ILE A 372 -6.53 -4.91 10.28
N ALA A 373 -7.25 -4.99 9.16
CA ALA A 373 -6.64 -4.98 7.83
C ALA A 373 -5.81 -3.71 7.58
N ALA A 374 -6.33 -2.54 7.97
CA ALA A 374 -5.61 -1.28 7.84
C ALA A 374 -4.35 -1.20 8.73
N MET A 375 -4.42 -1.69 9.96
CA MET A 375 -3.29 -1.66 10.91
C MET A 375 -2.23 -2.72 10.62
N THR A 376 -2.61 -3.83 9.99
CA THR A 376 -1.71 -4.95 9.66
C THR A 376 -1.11 -4.87 8.26
N ASP A 377 -1.53 -3.89 7.46
CA ASP A 377 -0.87 -3.59 6.19
C ASP A 377 0.64 -3.38 6.40
N PHE A 378 1.46 -3.95 5.51
CA PHE A 378 2.92 -3.86 5.62
C PHE A 378 3.42 -2.40 5.62
N ASN A 379 2.67 -1.48 5.00
CA ASN A 379 2.97 -0.05 4.95
C ASN A 379 2.23 0.77 6.01
N ALA A 380 1.52 0.12 6.94
CA ALA A 380 0.79 0.83 7.99
C ALA A 380 1.74 1.78 8.74
N ARG A 381 1.33 3.04 8.84
CA ARG A 381 2.01 4.07 9.66
C ARG A 381 1.29 4.34 10.97
N PHE A 382 0.22 3.59 11.23
CA PHE A 382 -0.55 3.62 12.45
C PHE A 382 -0.97 2.21 12.85
N ALA A 383 -0.72 1.85 14.11
CA ALA A 383 -1.33 0.68 14.73
C ALA A 383 -1.41 0.89 16.24
N THR A 384 -2.43 0.31 16.87
CA THR A 384 -2.52 0.19 18.32
C THR A 384 -2.08 -1.20 18.77
N HIS A 385 -1.84 -1.35 20.07
CA HIS A 385 -1.50 -2.67 20.63
C HIS A 385 -2.73 -3.56 20.63
N TYR A 386 -3.88 -2.98 20.97
CA TYR A 386 -5.15 -3.69 21.09
C TYR A 386 -6.27 -3.03 20.29
N LEU A 387 -7.16 -3.85 19.73
CA LEU A 387 -8.46 -3.44 19.20
C LEU A 387 -9.56 -4.19 19.95
N ILE A 388 -10.63 -3.49 20.32
CA ILE A 388 -11.82 -4.10 20.95
C ILE A 388 -13.04 -3.86 20.08
N GLY A 389 -13.68 -4.94 19.64
CA GLY A 389 -14.94 -4.90 18.89
C GLY A 389 -16.14 -4.48 19.73
N LEU A 390 -17.23 -4.06 19.10
CA LEU A 390 -18.53 -3.78 19.72
C LEU A 390 -19.11 -5.01 20.42
N ASP A 391 -18.73 -6.20 19.96
CA ASP A 391 -19.07 -7.50 20.56
C ASP A 391 -18.24 -7.87 21.80
N GLY A 392 -17.25 -7.06 22.18
CA GLY A 392 -16.36 -7.29 23.32
C GLY A 392 -15.17 -8.20 23.03
N ARG A 393 -14.92 -8.60 21.78
CA ARG A 393 -13.70 -9.35 21.43
C ARG A 393 -12.48 -8.46 21.45
N ILE A 394 -11.38 -8.97 22.01
CA ILE A 394 -10.10 -8.25 22.14
C ILE A 394 -9.08 -8.88 21.18
N TYR A 395 -8.49 -8.04 20.34
CA TYR A 395 -7.46 -8.43 19.37
C TYR A 395 -6.15 -7.74 19.72
N ARG A 396 -5.03 -8.47 19.68
CA ARG A 396 -3.68 -7.90 19.83
C ARG A 396 -3.01 -7.82 18.47
N LEU A 397 -2.61 -6.61 18.09
CA LEU A 397 -2.01 -6.31 16.79
C LEU A 397 -0.50 -6.05 16.91
N VAL A 398 -0.06 -5.43 18.00
CA VAL A 398 1.36 -5.18 18.31
C VAL A 398 1.67 -5.73 19.70
N ASP A 399 2.84 -6.35 19.85
CA ASP A 399 3.32 -6.81 21.16
C ASP A 399 3.57 -5.63 22.10
N GLU A 400 3.14 -5.74 23.37
CA GLU A 400 3.29 -4.69 24.38
C GLU A 400 4.77 -4.31 24.61
N ALA A 401 5.73 -5.20 24.34
CA ALA A 401 7.16 -4.91 24.44
C ALA A 401 7.66 -3.89 23.38
N LYS A 402 6.90 -3.68 22.31
CA LYS A 402 7.17 -2.69 21.27
C LYS A 402 6.38 -1.41 21.50
N ALA A 403 6.82 -0.33 20.88
CA ALA A 403 6.14 0.96 20.87
C ALA A 403 5.30 1.09 19.59
N ALA A 404 4.02 0.71 19.65
CA ALA A 404 3.12 0.88 18.50
C ALA A 404 2.99 2.36 18.10
N TRP A 405 2.89 2.64 16.80
CA TRP A 405 2.77 4.01 16.30
C TRP A 405 1.31 4.46 16.37
N HIS A 406 0.89 5.07 17.48
CA HIS A 406 -0.49 5.54 17.65
C HIS A 406 -0.63 6.93 18.26
N ALA A 407 0.31 7.34 19.11
CA ALA A 407 0.27 8.58 19.87
C ALA A 407 1.32 9.62 19.45
N GLY A 408 2.21 9.28 18.52
CA GLY A 408 3.18 10.23 17.98
C GLY A 408 4.03 10.94 19.05
N PHE A 409 4.29 12.22 18.82
CA PHE A 409 5.09 13.07 19.70
C PHE A 409 4.25 14.24 20.22
N VAL A 410 4.45 14.60 21.48
CA VAL A 410 3.93 15.87 22.03
C VAL A 410 5.08 16.86 22.17
N SER A 411 4.80 18.11 21.77
CA SER A 411 5.76 19.21 21.75
C SER A 411 5.49 20.16 22.92
N GLY A 412 6.39 20.18 23.91
CA GLY A 412 6.51 21.24 24.91
C GLY A 412 7.88 21.93 24.78
N ASN A 413 8.52 22.31 25.91
CA ASN A 413 9.93 22.77 25.91
C ASN A 413 10.93 21.68 25.47
N THR A 414 10.51 20.41 25.46
CA THR A 414 11.25 19.26 24.93
C THR A 414 10.26 18.34 24.21
N ARG A 415 10.71 17.63 23.17
CA ARG A 415 9.88 16.73 22.36
C ARG A 415 9.83 15.33 22.99
N TYR A 416 8.64 14.87 23.39
CA TYR A 416 8.43 13.55 24.01
C TYR A 416 7.68 12.61 23.06
N ASN A 417 8.15 11.37 22.92
CA ASN A 417 7.50 10.35 22.10
C ASN A 417 6.52 9.53 22.94
N LEU A 418 5.23 9.83 22.84
CA LEU A 418 4.21 9.16 23.65
C LEU A 418 4.07 7.69 23.31
N ASN A 419 4.39 7.27 22.07
CA ASN A 419 4.35 5.85 21.68
C ASN A 419 5.20 4.96 22.60
N ARG A 420 6.32 5.47 23.12
CA ARG A 420 7.28 4.67 23.91
C ARG A 420 6.81 4.40 25.32
N ILE A 421 6.03 5.32 25.90
CA ILE A 421 5.53 5.24 27.28
C ILE A 421 4.07 4.81 27.36
N SER A 422 3.43 4.47 26.24
CA SER A 422 2.00 4.15 26.23
C SER A 422 1.65 2.82 25.57
N VAL A 423 0.45 2.34 25.92
CA VAL A 423 -0.27 1.28 25.24
C VAL A 423 -1.50 1.88 24.58
N GLY A 424 -1.50 1.96 23.25
CA GLY A 424 -2.67 2.31 22.46
C GLY A 424 -3.71 1.19 22.43
N ILE A 425 -4.99 1.55 22.68
CA ILE A 425 -6.15 0.66 22.57
C ILE A 425 -7.18 1.34 21.65
N SER A 426 -7.54 0.67 20.56
CA SER A 426 -8.60 1.09 19.65
C SER A 426 -9.93 0.45 20.02
N LEU A 427 -11.00 1.22 19.90
CA LEU A 427 -12.37 0.78 20.11
C LEU A 427 -13.11 0.91 18.79
N GLU A 428 -13.69 -0.20 18.33
CA GLU A 428 -14.58 -0.22 17.18
C GLU A 428 -15.74 0.76 17.40
N ARG A 429 -16.05 1.51 16.36
CA ARG A 429 -17.25 2.32 16.24
C ARG A 429 -18.00 1.96 14.97
N PRO A 430 -19.34 2.14 14.95
CA PRO A 430 -20.09 2.01 13.71
C PRO A 430 -19.49 2.89 12.60
N SER A 431 -19.51 2.41 11.34
CA SER A 431 -18.86 3.09 10.21
C SER A 431 -19.31 4.55 9.97
N GLY A 432 -20.46 4.96 10.50
CA GLY A 432 -20.99 6.33 10.41
C GLY A 432 -20.59 7.27 11.56
N TRP A 433 -19.74 6.83 12.48
CA TRP A 433 -19.28 7.61 13.62
C TRP A 433 -18.16 8.62 13.21
N PRO A 434 -18.08 9.85 13.76
CA PRO A 434 -18.89 10.42 14.86
C PRO A 434 -20.20 11.07 14.41
N ALA A 435 -20.41 11.26 13.09
CA ALA A 435 -21.56 12.02 12.56
C ALA A 435 -22.92 11.40 12.90
N ALA A 436 -23.01 10.07 13.00
CA ALA A 436 -24.21 9.36 13.43
C ALA A 436 -24.57 9.59 14.90
N ARG A 437 -23.63 10.10 15.72
CA ARG A 437 -23.68 10.32 17.20
C ARG A 437 -24.03 9.10 18.06
N ASP A 438 -24.57 8.04 17.47
CA ASP A 438 -24.84 6.77 18.12
C ASP A 438 -23.58 5.88 18.06
N ALA A 439 -23.03 5.55 19.22
CA ALA A 439 -21.91 4.61 19.33
C ALA A 439 -22.36 3.14 19.26
N GLY A 440 -23.67 2.89 19.13
CA GLY A 440 -24.28 1.58 19.23
C GLY A 440 -24.31 1.06 20.67
N ASN A 441 -24.66 -0.21 20.84
CA ASN A 441 -24.52 -0.88 22.13
C ASN A 441 -23.04 -1.18 22.39
N THR A 442 -22.46 -0.54 23.41
CA THR A 442 -21.05 -0.67 23.78
C THR A 442 -20.83 -1.50 25.06
N ASP A 443 -21.87 -2.09 25.65
CA ASP A 443 -21.77 -2.73 26.97
C ASP A 443 -20.72 -3.85 27.00
N ALA A 444 -20.69 -4.71 25.96
CA ALA A 444 -19.71 -5.79 25.86
C ALA A 444 -18.29 -5.24 25.66
N GLN A 445 -18.14 -4.22 24.81
CA GLN A 445 -16.87 -3.53 24.58
C GLN A 445 -16.34 -2.86 25.87
N VAL A 446 -17.21 -2.23 26.66
CA VAL A 446 -16.85 -1.58 27.94
C VAL A 446 -16.41 -2.62 28.96
N ARG A 447 -17.11 -3.76 29.09
CA ARG A 447 -16.69 -4.85 29.99
C ARG A 447 -15.33 -5.43 29.59
N ALA A 448 -15.12 -5.67 28.30
CA ALA A 448 -13.84 -6.12 27.74
C ALA A 448 -12.71 -5.11 28.03
N LEU A 449 -12.98 -3.82 27.84
CA LEU A 449 -12.02 -2.75 28.14
C LEU A 449 -11.66 -2.70 29.62
N ARG A 450 -12.64 -2.77 30.54
CA ARG A 450 -12.38 -2.82 31.99
C ARG A 450 -11.53 -4.03 32.38
N TRP A 451 -11.84 -5.19 31.79
CA TRP A 451 -11.03 -6.39 32.00
C TRP A 451 -9.59 -6.18 31.52
N LEU A 452 -9.40 -5.68 30.29
CA LEU A 452 -8.08 -5.44 29.72
C LEU A 452 -7.28 -4.41 30.51
N LEU A 453 -7.91 -3.34 30.98
CA LEU A 453 -7.29 -2.32 31.82
C LEU A 453 -6.76 -2.91 33.13
N ARG A 454 -7.53 -3.79 33.80
CA ARG A 454 -7.05 -4.51 35.00
C ARG A 454 -5.85 -5.40 34.71
N GLN A 455 -5.83 -6.07 33.54
CA GLN A 455 -4.69 -6.88 33.14
C GLN A 455 -3.44 -6.02 32.90
N LEU A 456 -3.60 -4.85 32.26
CA LEU A 456 -2.52 -3.90 32.01
C LEU A 456 -2.00 -3.27 33.32
N ASP A 457 -2.89 -2.93 34.24
CA ASP A 457 -2.54 -2.39 35.54
C ASP A 457 -1.72 -3.38 36.38
N ALA A 458 -2.13 -4.64 36.43
CA ALA A 458 -1.38 -5.69 37.13
C ALA A 458 0.07 -5.84 36.60
N ARG A 459 0.34 -5.45 35.34
CA ARG A 459 1.67 -5.48 34.72
C ARG A 459 2.46 -4.18 34.90
N TYR A 460 1.79 -3.03 34.82
CA TYR A 460 2.44 -1.73 34.68
C TYR A 460 2.21 -0.77 35.84
N HIS A 461 1.33 -1.11 36.81
CA HIS A 461 0.97 -0.30 37.97
C HIS A 461 0.56 1.12 37.55
N LEU A 462 -0.53 1.18 36.79
CA LEU A 462 -1.00 2.38 36.10
C LEU A 462 -1.82 3.25 37.05
N ASP A 463 -1.55 4.54 37.05
CA ASP A 463 -2.41 5.51 37.76
C ASP A 463 -3.77 5.62 37.04
N PRO A 464 -4.91 5.73 37.74
CA PRO A 464 -6.21 5.98 37.11
C PRO A 464 -6.23 7.17 36.13
N ASP A 465 -5.44 8.21 36.38
CA ASP A 465 -5.32 9.39 35.52
C ASP A 465 -4.40 9.16 34.31
N SER A 466 -3.77 8.00 34.21
CA SER A 466 -2.94 7.58 33.06
C SER A 466 -3.75 7.18 31.82
N ILE A 467 -5.08 7.05 31.96
CA ILE A 467 -5.99 6.85 30.82
C ILE A 467 -6.24 8.19 30.14
N VAL A 468 -5.68 8.34 28.95
CA VAL A 468 -5.82 9.52 28.11
C VAL A 468 -6.54 9.17 26.81
N LEU A 469 -7.24 10.16 26.30
CA LEU A 469 -7.93 10.04 25.02
C LEU A 469 -7.03 10.60 23.95
N TRP A 470 -6.93 9.92 22.82
CA TRP A 470 -6.11 10.46 21.73
C TRP A 470 -6.62 11.84 21.27
N SER A 471 -7.93 12.03 21.22
CA SER A 471 -8.55 13.35 20.94
C SER A 471 -8.15 14.43 21.95
N SER A 472 -8.02 14.07 23.24
CA SER A 472 -7.58 15.00 24.30
C SER A 472 -6.10 15.41 24.19
N LEU A 473 -5.26 14.65 23.49
CA LEU A 473 -3.84 14.94 23.28
C LEU A 473 -3.57 15.65 21.93
N ALA A 474 -4.50 15.56 20.98
CA ALA A 474 -4.36 16.10 19.62
C ALA A 474 -5.25 17.33 19.33
N GLY A 475 -5.99 17.86 20.32
CA GLY A 475 -6.77 19.09 20.18
C GLY A 475 -8.02 18.97 19.29
N SER A 476 -8.69 17.81 19.30
CA SER A 476 -9.95 17.59 18.56
C SER A 476 -11.08 17.05 19.46
N ASP A 477 -12.32 17.29 19.03
CA ASP A 477 -13.59 17.37 19.79
C ASP A 477 -13.88 16.36 20.93
N GLU A 478 -14.65 16.85 21.93
CA GLU A 478 -15.26 16.10 23.04
C GLU A 478 -16.14 14.92 22.60
N GLU A 479 -16.61 14.90 21.34
CA GLU A 479 -17.53 13.88 20.81
C GLU A 479 -16.86 12.51 20.57
N ALA A 480 -15.53 12.42 20.71
CA ALA A 480 -14.74 11.25 20.34
C ALA A 480 -15.07 9.94 21.10
N LEU A 481 -15.80 10.03 22.23
CA LEU A 481 -16.18 8.87 23.04
C LEU A 481 -17.62 8.93 23.55
N ALA A 482 -18.52 9.61 22.83
CA ALA A 482 -19.95 9.55 23.13
C ALA A 482 -20.36 8.08 23.41
N GLY A 483 -20.85 7.80 24.62
CA GLY A 483 -21.23 6.45 25.06
C GLY A 483 -20.19 5.63 25.85
N LEU A 484 -19.00 6.15 26.18
CA LEU A 484 -18.06 5.46 27.10
C LEU A 484 -18.06 6.05 28.53
N PRO A 485 -18.19 5.22 29.58
CA PRO A 485 -18.21 5.70 30.96
C PRO A 485 -16.77 5.87 31.51
N LEU A 486 -16.08 6.94 31.12
CA LEU A 486 -14.67 7.17 31.52
C LEU A 486 -14.43 7.11 33.04
N GLY A 487 -15.37 7.60 33.85
CA GLY A 487 -15.30 7.45 35.31
C GLY A 487 -15.24 5.97 35.75
N ALA A 488 -16.13 5.13 35.22
CA ALA A 488 -16.16 3.70 35.52
C ALA A 488 -14.95 2.93 34.94
N LEU A 489 -14.33 3.46 33.87
CA LEU A 489 -13.07 2.92 33.34
C LEU A 489 -11.88 3.25 34.25
N ARG A 490 -11.83 4.46 34.82
CA ARG A 490 -10.80 4.85 35.81
C ARG A 490 -10.93 4.06 37.10
N GLU A 491 -12.15 3.80 37.57
CA GLU A 491 -12.39 2.91 38.71
C GLU A 491 -11.82 1.50 38.49
N ALA A 492 -11.72 1.03 37.24
CA ALA A 492 -11.11 -0.28 36.95
C ALA A 492 -9.60 -0.33 37.22
N LEU A 493 -8.93 0.82 37.36
CA LEU A 493 -7.51 0.94 37.75
C LEU A 493 -7.31 1.22 39.25
N MET A 494 -8.38 1.32 40.05
CA MET A 494 -8.29 1.62 41.50
C MET A 494 -8.31 0.37 42.40
N GLY A 495 -8.35 -0.83 41.80
CA GLY A 495 -8.64 -2.09 42.49
C GLY A 495 -7.49 -3.08 42.50
#